data_AF-A0A397EJY1-F1
#
_entry.id   AF-A0A397EJY1-F1
#
_cell.length_a   1.000
_cell.length_b   1.000
_cell.length_c   1.000
_cell.angle_alpha   90.00
_cell.angle_beta   90.00
_cell.angle_gamma   90.00
#
_symmetry.space_group_name_H-M   'P 1'
#
loop_
_entity.id
_entity.type
_entity.pdbx_description
1 polymer ?
#
loop_
_entity_poly.entity_id
_entity_poly.type
_entity_poly.pdbx_seq_one_letter_code
_entity_poly.pdbx_strand_id
1 'polypeptide(L)'
;KGLAFHPTQPNSVVFWSQQFLFHIDIDQPIVRDDAKSKRRRTLSIGGTAESSSDDVPDVPTGHPTYQFIDHYGPIAFADFFNASGATTPELVVVEMPFFKMLNALPDALHRPKYNGSGGGGH
;
A
#
# COMPACT_ATOMS: atom_id res chain seq x y z
N LYS A 1 7.28 8.13 -1.99
CA LYS A 1 7.61 6.76 -1.52
C LYS A 1 8.95 6.83 -0.83
N GLY A 2 9.14 6.07 0.25
CA GLY A 2 10.34 6.14 1.08
C GLY A 2 10.46 4.94 2.01
N LEU A 3 11.51 4.99 2.83
CA LEU A 3 11.89 3.96 3.79
C LEU A 3 12.31 4.65 5.10
N ALA A 4 11.91 4.11 6.24
CA ALA A 4 12.34 4.56 7.56
C ALA A 4 12.75 3.36 8.42
N PHE A 5 13.90 3.45 9.06
CA PHE A 5 14.40 2.43 9.99
C PHE A 5 13.88 2.70 11.40
N HIS A 6 13.43 1.66 12.08
CA HIS A 6 12.99 1.81 13.45
C HIS A 6 14.20 2.10 14.36
N PRO A 7 14.24 3.21 15.10
CA PRO A 7 15.47 3.68 15.75
C PRO A 7 15.92 2.81 16.93
N THR A 8 15.02 2.02 17.53
CA THR A 8 15.33 1.12 18.64
C THR A 8 15.27 -0.36 18.28
N GLN A 9 14.85 -0.70 17.06
CA GLN A 9 14.71 -2.09 16.59
C GLN A 9 15.41 -2.20 15.23
N PRO A 10 16.68 -2.64 15.17
CA PRO A 10 17.47 -2.62 13.94
C PRO A 10 16.90 -3.53 12.84
N ASN A 11 16.13 -4.55 13.24
CA ASN A 11 15.53 -5.52 12.34
C ASN A 11 14.11 -5.12 11.93
N SER A 12 13.68 -3.90 12.26
CA SER A 12 12.33 -3.40 12.01
C SER A 12 12.39 -2.19 11.10
N VAL A 13 11.59 -2.23 10.02
CA VAL A 13 11.65 -1.23 8.97
C VAL A 13 10.26 -0.93 8.41
N VAL A 14 10.04 0.34 8.06
CA VAL A 14 8.77 0.84 7.52
C VAL A 14 9.00 1.38 6.10
N PHE A 15 8.33 0.77 5.13
CA PHE A 15 8.24 1.25 3.75
C PHE A 15 6.93 2.01 3.57
N TRP A 16 6.94 3.08 2.79
CA TRP A 16 5.71 3.78 2.45
C TRP A 16 5.69 4.20 0.99
N SER A 17 4.50 4.15 0.40
CA SER A 17 4.17 4.73 -0.90
C SER A 17 3.08 5.77 -0.71
N GLN A 18 2.60 6.39 -1.80
CA GLN A 18 1.43 7.27 -1.67
C GLN A 18 0.17 6.52 -1.20
N GLN A 19 0.07 5.21 -1.41
CA GLN A 19 -1.18 4.46 -1.22
C GLN A 19 -1.17 3.53 -0.01
N PHE A 20 0.00 3.24 0.54
CA PHE A 20 0.13 2.25 1.60
C PHE A 20 1.38 2.49 2.42
N LEU A 21 1.34 1.96 3.63
CA LEU A 21 2.46 1.80 4.53
C LEU A 21 2.65 0.30 4.82
N PHE A 22 3.89 -0.13 4.91
CA PHE A 22 4.26 -1.53 5.07
C PHE A 22 5.34 -1.64 6.12
N HIS A 23 5.05 -2.35 7.21
CA HIS A 23 5.99 -2.64 8.27
C HIS A 23 6.52 -4.06 8.12
N ILE A 24 7.83 -4.24 8.22
CA ILE A 24 8.51 -5.53 8.10
C ILE A 24 9.42 -5.73 9.32
N ASP A 25 9.32 -6.90 9.93
CA ASP A 25 10.34 -7.46 10.80
C ASP A 25 11.24 -8.40 9.98
N ILE A 26 12.52 -8.04 9.84
CA ILE A 26 13.51 -8.65 8.94
C ILE A 26 13.96 -10.03 9.43
N ASP A 27 14.01 -10.22 10.75
CA ASP A 27 14.50 -11.48 11.34
C ASP A 27 13.48 -12.61 11.21
N GLN A 28 12.23 -12.24 10.90
CA GLN A 28 11.12 -13.16 10.87
C GLN A 28 10.86 -13.64 9.44
N PRO A 29 10.72 -14.95 9.20
CA PRO A 29 10.45 -15.47 7.87
C PRO A 29 9.11 -14.92 7.36
N ILE A 30 9.06 -14.54 6.08
CA ILE A 30 7.82 -14.10 5.46
C ILE A 30 6.93 -15.32 5.23
N VAL A 31 5.98 -15.53 6.15
CA VAL A 31 4.97 -16.56 6.00
C VAL A 31 3.94 -16.12 4.96
N ARG A 32 3.69 -16.98 3.96
CA ARG A 32 2.53 -16.83 3.09
C ARG A 32 1.32 -17.43 3.77
N ASP A 33 0.35 -16.58 4.08
CA ASP A 33 -0.97 -17.04 4.52
C ASP A 33 -1.75 -17.53 3.28
N ASP A 34 -1.54 -18.79 2.90
CA ASP A 34 -2.22 -19.41 1.76
C ASP A 34 -3.76 -19.47 1.94
N ALA A 35 -4.26 -19.20 3.15
CA ALA A 35 -5.68 -19.20 3.47
C ALA A 35 -6.48 -18.03 2.85
N LYS A 36 -5.83 -16.98 2.31
CA LYS A 36 -6.51 -15.79 1.75
C LYS A 36 -6.30 -15.57 0.26
N SER A 37 -5.82 -16.56 -0.49
CA SER A 37 -5.76 -16.49 -1.96
C SER A 37 -7.14 -16.68 -2.60
N LYS A 38 -8.08 -15.77 -2.32
CA LYS A 38 -9.37 -15.70 -3.00
C LYS A 38 -9.77 -14.25 -3.25
N ARG A 39 -8.94 -13.55 -4.03
CA ARG A 39 -9.26 -12.45 -4.98
C ARG A 39 -8.09 -11.48 -5.06
N ARG A 40 -7.16 -11.76 -5.96
CA ARG A 40 -6.43 -10.68 -6.63
C ARG A 40 -6.55 -10.90 -8.13
N ARG A 41 -7.17 -9.91 -8.78
CA ARG A 41 -7.36 -9.86 -10.23
C ARG A 41 -5.99 -10.03 -10.90
N THR A 42 -5.97 -10.97 -11.83
CA THR A 42 -4.88 -11.29 -12.74
C THR A 42 -4.44 -10.06 -13.52
N LEU A 43 -3.20 -9.59 -13.30
CA LEU A 43 -2.45 -8.92 -14.36
C LEU A 43 -1.68 -10.01 -15.08
N SER A 44 -2.13 -10.32 -16.29
CA SER A 44 -1.59 -11.33 -17.19
C SER A 44 -0.14 -11.02 -17.56
N ILE A 45 0.77 -11.94 -17.27
CA ILE A 45 2.05 -12.08 -17.98
C ILE A 45 2.07 -13.51 -18.54
N GLY A 46 2.33 -13.59 -19.84
CA GLY A 46 2.10 -14.74 -20.71
C GLY A 46 2.81 -16.02 -20.28
N GLY A 47 2.17 -17.14 -20.63
CA GLY A 47 2.62 -18.47 -20.30
C GLY A 47 3.74 -19.01 -21.20
N THR A 48 4.45 -19.97 -20.65
CA THR A 48 4.71 -21.28 -21.24
C THR A 48 4.90 -22.27 -20.09
N ALA A 49 4.31 -23.45 -20.26
CA ALA A 49 4.07 -24.45 -19.24
C ALA A 49 5.26 -25.42 -19.02
N GLU A 50 5.04 -26.28 -18.02
CA GLU A 50 5.56 -27.64 -17.83
C GLU A 50 6.71 -27.84 -16.82
N SER A 51 6.50 -28.88 -16.00
CA SER A 51 7.49 -29.73 -15.30
C SER A 51 7.71 -29.52 -13.79
N SER A 52 6.96 -30.32 -13.02
CA SER A 52 7.48 -31.32 -12.05
C SER A 52 8.66 -30.94 -11.14
N SER A 53 8.35 -30.68 -9.86
CA SER A 53 9.00 -31.34 -8.72
C SER A 53 8.23 -30.97 -7.45
N ASP A 54 7.58 -31.96 -6.86
CA ASP A 54 6.92 -31.87 -5.56
C ASP A 54 8.01 -31.96 -4.48
N ASP A 55 8.70 -30.84 -4.27
CA ASP A 55 9.62 -30.64 -3.15
C ASP A 55 9.27 -29.25 -2.58
N VAL A 56 8.09 -29.18 -1.95
CA VAL A 56 7.64 -27.98 -1.27
C VAL A 56 8.37 -27.96 0.07
N PRO A 57 9.38 -27.08 0.27
CA PRO A 57 9.99 -26.94 1.58
C PRO A 57 8.89 -26.55 2.57
N ASP A 58 8.90 -27.20 3.73
CA ASP A 58 8.00 -26.99 4.87
C ASP A 58 7.73 -25.48 5.04
N VAL A 59 6.61 -24.99 4.50
CA VAL A 59 6.33 -23.56 4.44
C VAL A 59 5.99 -23.17 5.87
N PRO A 60 6.76 -22.28 6.52
CA PRO A 60 6.51 -21.96 7.91
C PRO A 60 5.09 -21.41 8.05
N THR A 61 4.20 -22.17 8.69
CA THR A 61 2.83 -21.74 9.00
C THR A 61 2.89 -20.91 10.28
N GLY A 62 2.64 -19.61 10.18
CA GLY A 62 2.79 -18.65 11.28
C GLY A 62 2.04 -17.36 11.00
N HIS A 63 1.92 -16.50 12.01
CA HIS A 63 1.33 -15.17 11.84
C HIS A 63 2.16 -14.36 10.84
N PRO A 64 1.53 -13.54 9.98
CA PRO A 64 2.26 -12.71 9.03
C PRO A 64 3.17 -11.75 9.80
N THR A 65 4.45 -11.81 9.47
CA THR A 65 5.56 -11.07 10.11
C THR A 65 5.76 -9.68 9.52
N TYR A 66 4.79 -9.27 8.72
CA TYR A 66 4.68 -7.97 8.10
C TYR A 66 3.26 -7.44 8.31
N GLN A 67 3.15 -6.11 8.40
CA GLN A 67 1.87 -5.43 8.53
C GLN A 67 1.65 -4.52 7.33
N PHE A 68 0.59 -4.79 6.58
CA PHE A 68 0.12 -3.92 5.51
C PHE A 68 -0.94 -2.95 6.05
N ILE A 69 -0.73 -1.66 5.80
CA ILE A 69 -1.53 -0.56 6.33
C ILE A 69 -1.98 0.33 5.17
N ASP A 70 -3.30 0.42 4.95
CA ASP A 70 -3.92 1.12 3.82
C ASP A 70 -5.01 2.13 4.22
N HIS A 71 -5.12 2.44 5.51
CA HIS A 71 -6.16 3.35 6.02
C HIS A 71 -5.75 4.84 6.00
N TYR A 72 -4.51 5.17 5.64
CA TYR A 72 -4.06 6.56 5.47
C TYR A 72 -4.43 7.09 4.08
N GLY A 73 -4.72 8.39 4.00
CA GLY A 73 -4.84 9.10 2.71
C GLY A 73 -3.50 9.13 1.95
N PRO A 74 -3.42 9.87 0.82
CA PRO A 74 -2.20 9.95 0.03
C PRO A 74 -0.98 10.36 0.88
N ILE A 75 -0.05 9.44 1.13
CA ILE A 75 1.09 9.69 2.03
C ILE A 75 2.15 10.49 1.26
N ALA A 76 2.51 11.65 1.82
CA ALA A 76 3.58 12.50 1.31
C ALA A 76 4.92 12.19 1.98
N PHE A 77 4.91 11.83 3.25
CA PHE A 77 6.10 11.55 4.05
C PHE A 77 5.75 10.66 5.25
N ALA A 78 6.66 9.75 5.62
CA ALA A 78 6.60 9.07 6.90
C ALA A 78 8.01 8.78 7.42
N ASP A 79 8.25 9.06 8.70
CA ASP A 79 9.55 8.83 9.36
C ASP A 79 9.40 8.75 10.88
N PHE A 80 10.36 8.10 11.52
CA PHE A 80 10.43 8.01 12.97
C PHE A 80 11.01 9.28 13.57
N PHE A 81 10.46 9.68 14.71
CA PHE A 81 11.03 10.70 15.56
C PHE A 81 11.06 10.23 17.00
N ASN A 82 12.04 10.72 17.73
CA ASN A 82 12.19 10.44 19.14
C ASN A 82 11.76 11.68 19.93
N ALA A 83 10.52 11.67 20.44
CA ALA A 83 10.05 12.73 21.31
C ALA A 83 10.84 12.70 22.64
N SER A 84 11.33 13.86 23.09
CA SER A 84 12.13 13.93 24.31
C SER A 84 11.34 13.35 25.50
N GLY A 85 11.83 12.23 26.05
CA GLY A 85 11.21 11.53 27.18
C GLY A 85 10.35 10.31 26.81
N ALA A 86 10.13 10.02 25.52
CA ALA A 86 9.43 8.81 25.10
C ALA A 86 10.39 7.60 25.08
N THR A 87 9.96 6.49 25.67
CA THR A 87 10.71 5.22 25.64
C THR A 87 10.49 4.43 24.35
N THR A 88 9.41 4.75 23.63
CA THR A 88 9.05 4.14 22.35
C THR A 88 9.13 5.19 21.26
N PRO A 89 9.80 4.90 20.13
CA PRO A 89 9.83 5.84 19.02
C PRO A 89 8.44 5.97 18.39
N GLU A 90 8.13 7.17 17.94
CA GLU A 90 6.86 7.49 17.31
C GLU A 90 7.05 7.65 15.81
N LEU A 91 6.05 7.24 15.03
CA LEU A 91 6.05 7.35 13.57
C LEU A 91 5.17 8.53 13.16
N VAL A 92 5.74 9.55 12.51
CA VAL A 92 4.94 10.59 11.85
C VAL A 92 4.50 10.09 10.48
N VAL A 93 3.24 10.29 10.15
CA VAL A 93 2.70 10.10 8.79
C VAL A 93 2.06 11.41 8.34
N VAL A 94 2.56 11.99 7.25
CA VAL A 94 2.05 13.23 6.65
C VAL A 94 1.21 12.88 5.43
N GLU A 95 -0.06 13.25 5.47
CA GLU A 95 -1.00 13.06 4.36
C GLU A 95 -1.18 14.32 3.52
N MET A 96 -1.38 14.13 2.21
CA MET A 96 -1.76 15.16 1.24
C MET A 96 -3.14 14.88 0.65
N PRO A 97 -4.23 15.27 1.33
CA PRO A 97 -5.57 15.13 0.76
C PRO A 97 -5.76 16.09 -0.43
N PHE A 98 -6.06 15.53 -1.61
CA PHE A 98 -6.25 16.28 -2.86
C PHE A 98 -7.28 17.42 -2.78
N PHE A 99 -8.25 17.33 -1.87
CA PHE A 99 -9.34 18.30 -1.77
C PHE A 99 -8.92 19.71 -1.35
N LYS A 100 -7.85 19.90 -0.58
CA LYS A 100 -7.40 21.26 -0.20
C LYS A 100 -6.78 22.01 -1.37
N MET A 101 -6.20 21.29 -2.34
CA MET A 101 -5.66 21.89 -3.56
C MET A 101 -6.78 22.26 -4.54
N LEU A 102 -7.87 21.47 -4.62
CA LEU A 102 -9.01 21.76 -5.50
C LEU A 102 -9.75 23.06 -5.13
N ASN A 103 -9.89 23.39 -3.84
CA ASN A 103 -10.51 24.65 -3.41
C ASN A 103 -9.69 25.90 -3.78
N ALA A 104 -8.39 25.74 -4.07
CA ALA A 104 -7.52 26.82 -4.53
C ALA A 104 -7.44 26.89 -6.06
N LEU A 105 -7.98 25.89 -6.76
CA LEU A 105 -8.08 25.91 -8.22
C LEU A 105 -9.33 26.69 -8.63
N PRO A 106 -9.28 27.39 -9.78
CA PRO A 106 -10.48 27.96 -10.39
C PRO A 106 -11.56 26.89 -10.52
N ASP A 107 -12.82 27.31 -10.42
CA ASP A 107 -13.96 26.42 -10.59
C ASP A 107 -13.78 25.57 -11.86
N ALA A 108 -13.96 24.26 -11.72
CA ALA A 108 -13.68 23.35 -12.82
C ALA A 108 -14.61 23.71 -13.97
N LEU A 109 -14.06 23.95 -15.18
CA LEU A 109 -14.86 24.27 -16.36
C LEU A 109 -15.99 23.24 -16.50
N HIS A 110 -17.22 23.67 -16.22
CA HIS A 110 -18.39 22.81 -16.27
C HIS A 110 -18.56 22.31 -17.70
N ARG A 111 -18.16 21.06 -17.96
CA ARG A 111 -18.49 20.39 -19.21
C ARG A 111 -19.95 19.94 -19.13
N PRO A 112 -20.83 20.38 -20.04
CA PRO A 112 -22.15 19.80 -20.16
C PRO A 112 -22.00 18.30 -20.39
N LYS A 113 -22.64 17.48 -19.57
CA LYS A 113 -22.87 16.08 -19.94
C LYS A 113 -23.83 16.10 -21.13
N TYR A 114 -23.31 15.83 -22.32
CA TYR A 114 -24.17 15.44 -23.45
C TYR A 114 -24.76 14.08 -23.11
N ASN A 115 -25.88 14.09 -22.39
CA ASN A 115 -26.79 12.95 -22.38
C ASN A 115 -27.32 12.89 -23.81
N GLY A 116 -26.79 11.96 -24.62
CA GLY A 116 -27.18 11.81 -26.02
C GLY A 116 -28.66 11.47 -26.13
N SER A 117 -29.50 12.48 -26.31
CA SER A 117 -30.85 12.34 -26.84
C SER A 117 -31.00 13.33 -28.00
N GLY A 118 -30.82 12.84 -29.21
CA GLY A 118 -30.98 13.62 -30.43
C GLY A 118 -30.96 12.76 -31.69
N GLY A 119 -31.34 11.48 -31.58
CA GLY A 119 -31.81 10.71 -32.72
C GLY A 119 -33.30 10.95 -32.85
N GLY A 120 -33.68 11.85 -33.75
CA GLY A 120 -35.07 12.17 -34.04
C GLY A 120 -35.13 12.75 -35.45
N GLY A 121 -35.01 11.86 -36.44
CA GLY A 121 -35.38 12.20 -37.81
C GLY A 121 -36.89 12.35 -37.90
N HIS A 122 -37.32 13.40 -38.59
CA HIS A 122 -38.51 13.47 -39.43
C HIS A 122 -38.33 14.63 -40.40
#